data_AF-A0A2G8JRL8-F1
#
_entry.id   AF-A0A2G8JRL8-F1
#
_cell.length_a   1.000
_cell.length_b   1.000
_cell.length_c   1.000
_cell.angle_alpha   90.00
_cell.angle_beta   90.00
_cell.angle_gamma   90.00
#
_symmetry.space_group_name_H-M   'P 1'
#
loop_
_entity.id
_entity.type
_entity.pdbx_description
1 polymer ?
#
loop_
_entity_poly.entity_id
_entity_poly.type
_entity_poly.pdbx_seq_one_letter_code
_entity_poly.pdbx_strand_id
1 'polypeptide(L)'
;MLIFLVRYSVEFMVNCLFLNLHPSLTCIPDPPRKKQKKEEVKVHSSGSARTEGYYHLTDNDKMKYMQNSKLMVAEQLGVDANDDSNVEDSKKGSSRLEISREARSDQRRIMATIKHDGAVSDLLKFNQLKFRKKELKFAKSGIHGWGLYAMEDIAADEMVIEYVGEGIRQSIADERETNYEKMGIGSSYLFRIDSGCIIDATKCGNLARFINHSCMPNCYAKIINVDSMKKITIYSKEPIRIGQEITYDYKFPIEDDKIVCLCGTPQCRGTLN
;
A
#
# COMPACT_ATOMS: atom_id res chain seq x y z
N MET A 1 -6.41 -8.99 16.90
CA MET A 1 -5.29 -8.48 16.08
C MET A 1 -5.13 -7.02 16.43
N LEU A 2 -3.93 -6.47 16.61
CA LEU A 2 -3.74 -5.10 17.11
C LEU A 2 -2.71 -4.41 16.22
N ILE A 3 -3.20 -3.58 15.30
CA ILE A 3 -2.38 -2.65 14.52
C ILE A 3 -2.85 -1.28 14.99
N PHE A 4 -2.25 -0.75 16.05
CA PHE A 4 -2.61 0.60 16.49
C PHE A 4 -2.07 1.59 15.47
N LEU A 5 -3.00 2.31 14.84
CA LEU A 5 -2.73 3.44 13.94
C LEU A 5 -3.00 4.73 14.72
N VAL A 6 -2.02 5.18 15.51
CA VAL A 6 -2.04 6.52 16.11
C VAL A 6 -1.29 7.49 15.20
N ARG A 7 -2.07 8.41 14.62
CA ARG A 7 -1.63 9.52 13.78
C ARG A 7 -0.41 10.25 14.35
N TYR A 8 0.68 10.34 13.60
CA TYR A 8 1.56 11.53 13.62
C TYR A 8 2.23 11.78 12.27
N SER A 9 2.31 13.06 11.91
CA SER A 9 2.81 13.59 10.64
C SER A 9 4.34 13.51 10.59
N VAL A 10 4.88 12.90 9.54
CA VAL A 10 6.33 12.83 9.30
C VAL A 10 6.75 14.03 8.44
N GLU A 11 7.65 14.85 8.97
CA GLU A 11 8.33 15.95 8.29
C GLU A 11 9.27 15.43 7.20
N PHE A 12 9.36 16.15 6.08
CA PHE A 12 10.36 15.86 5.04
C PHE A 12 11.11 17.15 4.72
N MET A 13 12.38 17.21 5.13
CA MET A 13 13.37 18.19 4.66
C MET A 13 13.80 17.82 3.23
N VAL A 14 13.73 18.77 2.30
CA VAL A 14 14.34 18.64 0.98
C VAL A 14 15.36 19.76 0.81
N ASN A 15 16.65 19.39 0.82
CA ASN A 15 17.75 20.24 0.39
C ASN A 15 17.87 20.21 -1.13
N CYS A 16 18.01 21.37 -1.77
CA CYS A 16 18.44 21.47 -3.15
C CYS A 16 19.50 22.57 -3.32
N LEU A 17 20.65 22.15 -3.83
CA LEU A 17 21.81 22.97 -4.19
C LEU A 17 21.49 23.88 -5.38
N PHE A 18 22.07 25.08 -5.32
CA PHE A 18 22.02 26.16 -6.30
C PHE A 18 22.64 25.78 -7.65
N LEU A 19 22.01 26.23 -8.73
CA LEU A 19 22.70 26.72 -9.93
C LEU A 19 21.92 27.92 -10.48
N ASN A 20 22.62 29.05 -10.54
CA ASN A 20 22.16 30.34 -11.08
C ASN A 20 22.13 30.30 -12.61
N LEU A 21 21.09 30.88 -13.22
CA LEU A 21 21.20 31.50 -14.55
C LEU A 21 20.31 32.76 -14.62
N HIS A 22 20.90 33.85 -15.10
CA HIS A 22 20.32 35.18 -15.23
C HIS A 22 19.23 35.26 -16.34
N PRO A 23 18.34 36.27 -16.32
CA PRO A 23 17.14 36.32 -17.15
C PRO A 23 17.39 37.05 -18.49
N SER A 24 16.86 36.50 -19.58
CA SER A 24 16.60 37.27 -20.81
C SER A 24 15.12 37.68 -20.84
N LEU A 25 14.90 38.99 -20.77
CA LEU A 25 13.63 39.65 -20.96
C LEU A 25 13.14 39.42 -22.39
N THR A 26 12.04 38.69 -22.55
CA THR A 26 11.21 38.77 -23.76
C THR A 26 9.77 39.05 -23.33
N CYS A 27 9.30 40.25 -23.68
CA CYS A 27 7.92 40.70 -23.50
C CYS A 27 7.03 39.97 -24.52
N ILE A 28 6.56 38.78 -24.17
CA ILE A 28 5.47 38.10 -24.86
C ILE A 28 4.21 38.38 -24.02
N PRO A 29 3.14 38.97 -24.58
CA PRO A 29 1.89 39.17 -23.84
C PRO A 29 1.29 37.81 -23.47
N ASP A 30 0.89 37.68 -22.20
CA ASP A 30 0.27 36.46 -21.69
C ASP A 30 -0.99 36.12 -22.51
N PRO A 31 -1.17 34.85 -22.95
CA PRO A 31 -2.38 34.46 -23.64
C PRO A 31 -3.60 34.65 -22.72
N PRO A 32 -4.77 34.99 -23.28
CA PRO A 32 -5.96 35.28 -22.48
C PRO A 32 -6.29 34.08 -21.59
N ARG A 33 -6.44 34.35 -20.28
CA ARG A 33 -6.79 33.32 -19.28
C ARG A 33 -8.08 32.61 -19.72
N LYS A 34 -7.94 31.40 -20.26
CA LYS A 34 -9.06 30.46 -20.35
C LYS A 34 -9.61 30.35 -18.93
N LYS A 35 -10.92 30.57 -18.75
CA LYS A 35 -11.63 30.28 -17.50
C LYS A 35 -11.54 28.77 -17.25
N GLN A 36 -10.42 28.30 -16.71
CA GLN A 36 -10.32 26.98 -16.13
C GLN A 36 -11.17 27.03 -14.87
N LYS A 37 -12.19 26.17 -14.81
CA LYS A 37 -12.86 25.82 -13.57
C LYS A 37 -11.85 25.02 -12.73
N LYS A 38 -10.87 25.72 -12.13
CA LYS A 38 -9.80 25.20 -11.26
C LYS A 38 -9.95 25.86 -9.90
N GLU A 39 -11.01 25.52 -9.20
CA GLU A 39 -11.06 25.72 -7.75
C GLU A 39 -10.71 24.37 -7.14
N GLU A 40 -9.60 24.32 -6.37
CA GLU A 40 -9.45 23.44 -5.19
C GLU A 40 -8.03 23.36 -4.60
N VAL A 41 -7.01 23.98 -5.20
CA VAL A 41 -5.68 24.11 -4.56
C VAL A 41 -5.59 25.46 -3.85
N LYS A 42 -5.12 25.46 -2.59
CA LYS A 42 -4.93 26.68 -1.80
C LYS A 42 -4.03 27.65 -2.57
N VAL A 43 -4.58 28.81 -2.92
CA VAL A 43 -3.84 29.89 -3.56
C VAL A 43 -3.02 30.59 -2.47
N HIS A 44 -1.70 30.67 -2.66
CA HIS A 44 -0.82 31.41 -1.75
C HIS A 44 -1.21 32.88 -1.75
N SER A 45 -1.41 33.44 -0.56
CA SER A 45 -1.77 34.84 -0.32
C SER A 45 -0.73 35.81 -0.90
N SER A 46 0.54 35.41 -0.89
CA SER A 46 1.66 36.15 -1.46
C SER A 46 1.90 35.87 -2.96
N GLY A 47 1.08 35.00 -3.57
CA GLY A 47 1.26 34.50 -4.93
C GLY A 47 2.36 33.45 -5.10
N SER A 48 3.14 33.14 -4.06
CA SER A 48 4.22 32.14 -4.11
C SER A 48 4.42 31.45 -2.77
N ALA A 49 4.47 30.11 -2.76
CA ALA A 49 4.81 29.34 -1.57
C ALA A 49 6.19 29.69 -0.98
N ARG A 50 7.09 30.28 -1.80
CA ARG A 50 8.45 30.65 -1.39
C ARG A 50 8.51 31.90 -0.52
N THR A 51 7.44 32.69 -0.51
CA THR A 51 7.36 33.95 0.23
C THR A 51 6.46 33.86 1.45
N GLU A 52 5.82 32.70 1.68
CA GLU A 52 5.09 32.39 2.91
C GLU A 52 6.00 31.62 3.88
N GLY A 53 5.82 31.83 5.19
CA GLY A 53 6.51 31.04 6.22
C GLY A 53 6.03 29.57 6.26
N TYR A 54 6.60 28.76 7.14
CA TYR A 54 6.16 27.37 7.29
C TYR A 54 4.71 27.30 7.79
N TYR A 55 3.88 26.51 7.11
CA TYR A 55 2.50 26.22 7.53
C TYR A 55 2.19 24.74 7.35
N HIS A 56 1.30 24.23 8.21
CA HIS A 56 0.86 22.85 8.13
C HIS A 56 -0.24 22.71 7.07
N LEU A 57 -0.03 21.80 6.12
CA LEU A 57 -1.07 21.34 5.21
C LEU A 57 -1.86 20.22 5.88
N THR A 58 -3.18 20.27 5.78
CA THR A 58 -4.03 19.18 6.26
C THR A 58 -3.87 17.96 5.36
N ASP A 59 -4.22 16.77 5.86
CA ASP A 59 -4.13 15.55 5.05
C ASP A 59 -5.05 15.61 3.81
N ASN A 60 -6.18 16.33 3.92
CA ASN A 60 -7.06 16.60 2.78
C ASN A 60 -6.36 17.47 1.73
N ASP A 61 -5.67 18.54 2.15
CA ASP A 61 -4.92 19.39 1.22
C ASP A 61 -3.80 18.60 0.55
N LYS A 62 -3.05 17.77 1.30
CA LYS A 62 -2.00 16.90 0.75
C LYS A 62 -2.54 15.93 -0.31
N MET A 63 -3.72 15.33 -0.08
CA MET A 63 -4.37 14.47 -1.07
C MET A 63 -4.68 15.23 -2.37
N LYS A 64 -5.16 16.47 -2.27
CA LYS A 64 -5.41 17.32 -3.44
C LYS A 64 -4.13 17.63 -4.21
N TYR A 65 -3.03 17.94 -3.53
CA TYR A 65 -1.72 18.16 -4.19
C TYR A 65 -1.23 16.88 -4.89
N MET A 66 -1.41 15.71 -4.28
CA MET A 66 -1.05 14.43 -4.91
C MET A 66 -1.91 14.11 -6.12
N GLN A 67 -3.22 14.32 -6.04
CA GLN A 67 -4.15 14.09 -7.15
C GLN A 67 -3.84 15.04 -8.31
N ASN A 68 -3.59 16.31 -8.02
CA ASN A 68 -3.16 17.26 -9.04
C ASN A 68 -1.80 16.91 -9.64
N SER A 69 -0.84 16.42 -8.85
CA SER A 69 0.43 15.93 -9.39
C SER A 69 0.23 14.73 -10.32
N LYS A 70 -0.63 13.77 -9.97
CA LYS A 70 -0.99 12.65 -10.86
C LYS A 70 -1.64 13.13 -12.15
N LEU A 71 -2.59 14.08 -12.05
CA LEU A 71 -3.27 14.66 -13.21
C LEU A 71 -2.30 15.42 -14.13
N MET A 72 -1.38 16.22 -13.56
CA MET A 72 -0.38 16.95 -14.36
C MET A 72 0.61 16.01 -15.06
N VAL A 73 1.02 14.93 -14.41
CA VAL A 73 1.88 13.91 -15.02
C VAL A 73 1.13 13.17 -16.14
N ALA A 74 -0.15 12.84 -15.93
CA ALA A 74 -0.99 12.23 -16.96
C ALA A 74 -1.18 13.16 -18.17
N GLU A 75 -1.38 14.47 -17.94
CA GLU A 75 -1.51 15.50 -18.98
C GLU A 75 -0.19 15.67 -19.77
N GLN A 76 0.97 15.61 -19.12
CA GLN A 76 2.28 15.65 -19.79
C GLN A 76 2.59 14.40 -20.62
N LEU A 77 2.05 13.24 -20.24
CA LEU A 77 2.22 11.98 -20.95
C LEU A 77 1.10 11.71 -21.98
N GLY A 78 0.09 12.59 -22.08
CA GLY A 78 -1.00 12.46 -23.05
C GLY A 78 -1.94 11.28 -22.78
N VAL A 79 -2.08 10.84 -21.53
CA VAL A 79 -2.93 9.71 -21.13
C VAL A 79 -4.17 10.23 -20.41
N ASP A 80 -5.36 9.78 -20.84
CA ASP A 80 -6.64 10.18 -20.25
C ASP A 80 -6.72 9.72 -18.78
N ALA A 81 -6.89 10.66 -17.84
CA ALA A 81 -6.90 10.38 -16.41
C ALA A 81 -8.10 9.56 -15.90
N ASN A 82 -9.05 9.24 -16.78
CA ASN A 82 -10.25 8.45 -16.50
C ASN A 82 -10.33 7.15 -17.33
N ASP A 83 -9.31 6.83 -18.14
CA ASP A 83 -9.26 5.57 -18.89
C ASP A 83 -8.35 4.58 -18.15
N ASP A 84 -8.96 3.57 -17.52
CA ASP A 84 -8.28 2.41 -16.89
C ASP A 84 -7.88 1.36 -17.94
N SER A 85 -7.58 1.79 -19.17
CA SER A 85 -7.10 0.92 -20.22
C SER A 85 -6.01 1.58 -21.07
N ASN A 86 -4.92 0.83 -21.23
CA ASN A 86 -3.79 1.06 -22.14
C ASN A 86 -2.72 2.07 -21.71
N VAL A 87 -1.74 1.55 -20.96
CA VAL A 87 -0.34 1.90 -21.18
C VAL A 87 0.27 0.81 -22.06
N GLU A 88 0.24 1.02 -23.37
CA GLU A 88 1.28 0.46 -24.24
C GLU A 88 2.47 1.40 -24.18
N ASP A 89 3.58 0.98 -23.56
CA ASP A 89 4.87 1.25 -24.18
C ASP A 89 5.96 0.22 -23.82
N SER A 90 6.65 -0.17 -24.88
CA SER A 90 8.03 -0.67 -24.92
C SER A 90 8.33 -2.09 -24.40
N LYS A 91 8.08 -3.04 -25.32
CA LYS A 91 8.79 -4.31 -25.60
C LYS A 91 10.13 -4.52 -24.88
N LYS A 92 10.10 -4.89 -23.60
CA LYS A 92 11.18 -5.63 -22.90
C LYS A 92 10.67 -6.75 -21.98
N GLY A 93 9.35 -6.98 -21.91
CA GLY A 93 8.71 -7.89 -20.94
C GLY A 93 8.09 -9.18 -21.50
N SER A 94 8.12 -9.42 -22.82
CA SER A 94 7.35 -10.52 -23.44
C SER A 94 7.71 -11.90 -22.86
N SER A 95 9.01 -12.20 -22.73
CA SER A 95 9.44 -13.51 -22.23
C SER A 95 9.08 -13.74 -20.76
N ARG A 96 9.11 -12.70 -19.92
CA ARG A 96 8.80 -12.82 -18.48
C ARG A 96 7.30 -12.95 -18.22
N LEU A 97 6.45 -12.29 -19.01
CA LEU A 97 5.00 -12.44 -18.97
C LEU A 97 4.53 -13.82 -19.49
N GLU A 98 5.22 -14.39 -20.48
CA GLU A 98 4.96 -15.76 -20.96
C GLU A 98 5.39 -16.81 -19.92
N ILE A 99 6.59 -16.68 -19.34
CA ILE A 99 7.02 -17.49 -18.19
C ILE A 99 6.02 -17.40 -17.03
N SER A 100 5.40 -16.22 -16.85
CA SER A 100 4.38 -16.00 -15.83
C SER A 100 3.12 -16.83 -16.07
N ARG A 101 2.65 -16.91 -17.32
CA ARG A 101 1.43 -17.65 -17.73
C ARG A 101 1.66 -19.17 -17.78
N GLU A 102 2.78 -19.62 -18.34
CA GLU A 102 3.13 -21.05 -18.43
C GLU A 102 3.25 -21.67 -17.03
N ALA A 103 4.03 -21.04 -16.15
CA ALA A 103 4.21 -21.49 -14.78
C ALA A 103 2.89 -21.52 -13.98
N ARG A 104 1.96 -20.60 -14.29
CA ARG A 104 0.60 -20.58 -13.70
C ARG A 104 -0.26 -21.74 -14.19
N SER A 105 -0.18 -22.07 -15.49
CA SER A 105 -0.89 -23.20 -16.07
C SER A 105 -0.41 -24.51 -15.44
N ASP A 106 0.90 -24.70 -15.35
CA ASP A 106 1.51 -25.88 -14.72
C ASP A 106 1.16 -25.97 -13.24
N GLN A 107 1.16 -24.84 -12.52
CA GLN A 107 0.75 -24.79 -11.12
C GLN A 107 -0.72 -25.20 -10.95
N ARG A 108 -1.64 -24.68 -11.78
CA ARG A 108 -3.06 -25.07 -11.73
C ARG A 108 -3.21 -26.56 -11.98
N ARG A 109 -2.43 -27.11 -12.91
CA ARG A 109 -2.42 -28.55 -13.22
C ARG A 109 -1.96 -29.39 -12.02
N ILE A 110 -0.84 -29.02 -11.39
CA ILE A 110 -0.27 -29.74 -10.24
C ILE A 110 -1.19 -29.62 -9.01
N MET A 111 -1.79 -28.45 -8.75
CA MET A 111 -2.72 -28.29 -7.64
C MET A 111 -4.03 -29.06 -7.85
N ALA A 112 -4.52 -29.15 -9.08
CA ALA A 112 -5.73 -29.91 -9.40
C ALA A 112 -5.56 -31.39 -9.07
N THR A 113 -4.36 -31.96 -9.25
CA THR A 113 -4.04 -33.36 -8.88
C THR A 113 -3.82 -33.56 -7.38
N ILE A 114 -3.39 -32.55 -6.62
CA ILE A 114 -3.04 -32.65 -5.19
C ILE A 114 -4.20 -32.21 -4.25
N LYS A 115 -5.35 -31.82 -4.81
CA LYS A 115 -6.52 -31.30 -4.10
C LYS A 115 -7.10 -32.19 -2.99
N HIS A 116 -6.62 -33.42 -2.84
CA HIS A 116 -7.11 -34.40 -1.88
C HIS A 116 -6.52 -34.26 -0.47
N ASP A 117 -5.48 -33.43 -0.28
CA ASP A 117 -4.86 -33.21 1.04
C ASP A 117 -4.43 -31.73 1.24
N GLY A 118 -5.26 -30.97 1.96
CA GLY A 118 -5.17 -29.50 2.06
C GLY A 118 -3.85 -28.99 2.65
N ALA A 119 -3.21 -29.77 3.53
CA ALA A 119 -1.92 -29.41 4.13
C ALA A 119 -0.77 -29.43 3.12
N VAL A 120 -0.78 -30.38 2.18
CA VAL A 120 0.26 -30.55 1.15
C VAL A 120 0.17 -29.42 0.12
N SER A 121 -1.05 -29.03 -0.25
CA SER A 121 -1.29 -27.90 -1.15
C SER A 121 -0.74 -26.58 -0.59
N ASP A 122 -0.91 -26.31 0.71
CA ASP A 122 -0.42 -25.08 1.33
C ASP A 122 1.11 -25.04 1.44
N LEU A 123 1.75 -26.20 1.70
CA LEU A 123 3.21 -26.31 1.71
C LEU A 123 3.83 -26.07 0.32
N LEU A 124 3.20 -26.59 -0.73
CA LEU A 124 3.61 -26.38 -2.12
C LEU A 124 3.49 -24.91 -2.52
N LYS A 125 2.37 -24.25 -2.18
CA LYS A 125 2.15 -22.81 -2.38
C LYS A 125 3.23 -21.98 -1.69
N PHE A 126 3.54 -22.33 -0.44
CA PHE A 126 4.54 -21.63 0.35
C PHE A 126 5.95 -21.76 -0.24
N ASN A 127 6.34 -22.98 -0.61
CA ASN A 127 7.66 -23.24 -1.19
C ASN A 127 7.83 -22.52 -2.53
N GLN A 128 6.75 -22.43 -3.33
CA GLN A 128 6.78 -21.72 -4.60
C GLN A 128 7.10 -20.22 -4.48
N LEU A 129 6.74 -19.57 -3.36
CA LEU A 129 7.08 -18.16 -3.10
C LEU A 129 8.52 -17.93 -2.63
N LYS A 130 9.22 -18.98 -2.15
CA LYS A 130 10.68 -18.91 -2.07
C LYS A 130 11.30 -18.75 -3.46
N PHE A 131 10.67 -19.30 -4.50
CA PHE A 131 11.18 -19.28 -5.87
C PHE A 131 10.62 -18.14 -6.73
N ARG A 132 9.39 -17.66 -6.48
CA ARG A 132 8.77 -16.59 -7.27
C ARG A 132 8.00 -15.59 -6.40
N LYS A 133 8.67 -14.51 -6.02
CA LYS A 133 8.05 -13.36 -5.33
C LYS A 133 7.22 -12.54 -6.31
N LYS A 134 6.07 -12.05 -5.84
CA LYS A 134 5.24 -11.11 -6.60
C LYS A 134 5.92 -9.75 -6.71
N GLU A 135 5.78 -9.10 -7.86
CA GLU A 135 6.28 -7.75 -8.06
C GLU A 135 5.31 -6.75 -7.40
N LEU A 136 5.78 -6.10 -6.34
CA LEU A 136 5.00 -5.23 -5.47
C LEU A 136 5.77 -3.94 -5.20
N LYS A 137 5.07 -2.81 -5.11
CA LYS A 137 5.65 -1.52 -4.72
C LYS A 137 4.90 -0.94 -3.52
N PHE A 138 5.59 -0.24 -2.64
CA PHE A 138 4.92 0.63 -1.67
C PHE A 138 4.86 2.05 -2.25
N ALA A 139 3.71 2.71 -2.10
CA ALA A 139 3.53 4.09 -2.52
C ALA A 139 2.58 4.80 -1.55
N LYS A 140 2.50 6.12 -1.66
CA LYS A 140 1.63 6.91 -0.79
C LYS A 140 0.16 6.56 -1.06
N SER A 141 -0.55 6.13 -0.02
CA SER A 141 -1.92 5.62 -0.12
C SER A 141 -2.97 6.70 0.16
N GLY A 142 -4.14 6.53 -0.45
CA GLY A 142 -5.32 7.33 -0.17
C GLY A 142 -6.05 6.93 1.12
N ILE A 143 -5.77 5.74 1.65
CA ILE A 143 -6.38 5.25 2.90
C ILE A 143 -5.59 5.78 4.10
N HIS A 144 -4.31 5.42 4.16
CA HIS A 144 -3.44 5.81 5.25
C HIS A 144 -1.98 5.74 4.84
N GLY A 145 -1.17 6.74 5.28
CA GLY A 145 0.29 6.62 5.25
C GLY A 145 0.83 6.12 3.91
N TRP A 146 1.38 4.92 3.93
CA TRP A 146 1.83 4.17 2.76
C TRP A 146 0.92 2.97 2.53
N GLY A 147 0.73 2.59 1.27
CA GLY A 147 0.00 1.39 0.85
C GLY A 147 0.87 0.51 -0.04
N LEU A 148 0.45 -0.75 -0.19
CA LEU A 148 1.09 -1.73 -1.05
C LEU A 148 0.31 -1.87 -2.36
N TYR A 149 0.99 -1.80 -3.50
CA TYR A 149 0.40 -1.84 -4.84
C TYR A 149 0.99 -2.97 -5.67
N ALA A 150 0.13 -3.62 -6.47
CA ALA A 150 0.56 -4.66 -7.41
C ALA A 150 1.29 -4.04 -8.62
N MET A 151 2.41 -4.64 -9.04
CA MET A 151 3.13 -4.28 -10.27
C MET A 151 2.97 -5.32 -11.39
N GLU A 152 2.29 -6.44 -11.09
CA GLU A 152 1.87 -7.45 -12.05
C GLU A 152 0.40 -7.82 -11.79
N ASP A 153 -0.27 -8.42 -12.78
CA ASP A 153 -1.61 -8.96 -12.58
C ASP A 153 -1.54 -10.20 -11.67
N ILE A 154 -2.38 -10.24 -10.64
CA ILE A 154 -2.48 -11.34 -9.68
C ILE A 154 -3.86 -11.99 -9.87
N ALA A 155 -3.91 -13.30 -10.05
CA ALA A 155 -5.18 -14.01 -10.20
C ALA A 155 -5.89 -14.15 -8.85
N ALA A 156 -7.19 -14.48 -8.85
CA ALA A 156 -7.89 -14.85 -7.63
C ALA A 156 -7.31 -16.13 -7.00
N ASP A 157 -7.41 -16.25 -5.67
CA ASP A 157 -6.92 -17.37 -4.86
C ASP A 157 -5.40 -17.64 -4.99
N GLU A 158 -4.64 -16.61 -5.37
CA GLU A 158 -3.20 -16.66 -5.54
C GLU A 158 -2.49 -16.08 -4.31
N MET A 159 -1.38 -16.70 -3.93
CA MET A 159 -0.57 -16.22 -2.81
C MET A 159 0.18 -14.95 -3.22
N VAL A 160 0.00 -13.88 -2.46
CA VAL A 160 0.55 -12.54 -2.75
C VAL A 160 1.89 -12.34 -2.07
N ILE A 161 1.90 -12.40 -0.73
CA ILE A 161 3.08 -12.14 0.10
C ILE A 161 2.92 -12.80 1.47
N GLU A 162 4.02 -13.31 2.02
CA GLU A 162 4.10 -13.74 3.43
C GLU A 162 4.20 -12.51 4.33
N TYR A 163 3.48 -12.47 5.46
CA TYR A 163 3.69 -11.44 6.46
C TYR A 163 4.85 -11.86 7.37
N VAL A 164 6.01 -11.23 7.19
CA VAL A 164 7.25 -11.59 7.89
C VAL A 164 7.53 -10.57 8.99
N GLY A 165 7.85 -11.09 10.18
CA GLY A 165 8.30 -10.32 11.32
C GLY A 165 8.89 -11.22 12.41
N GLU A 166 9.14 -10.66 13.59
CA GLU A 166 9.64 -11.39 14.74
C GLU A 166 8.50 -12.07 15.50
N GLY A 167 8.62 -13.38 15.76
CA GLY A 167 7.68 -14.12 16.58
C GLY A 167 7.91 -13.86 18.07
N ILE A 168 6.94 -13.22 18.73
CA ILE A 168 6.99 -12.84 20.14
C ILE A 168 5.78 -13.37 20.92
N ARG A 169 5.93 -13.47 22.24
CA ARG A 169 4.85 -13.83 23.18
C ARG A 169 4.03 -12.60 23.54
N GLN A 170 2.81 -12.82 24.04
CA GLN A 170 1.89 -11.75 24.48
C GLN A 170 2.56 -10.73 25.42
N SER A 171 3.23 -11.21 26.48
CA SER A 171 3.85 -10.33 27.47
C SER A 171 4.91 -9.39 26.88
N ILE A 172 5.65 -9.86 25.88
CA ILE A 172 6.66 -9.05 25.17
C ILE A 172 5.99 -8.07 24.20
N ALA A 173 4.86 -8.46 23.60
CA ALA A 173 4.09 -7.57 22.74
C ALA A 173 3.55 -6.37 23.52
N ASP A 174 2.99 -6.60 24.71
CA ASP A 174 2.46 -5.54 25.57
C ASP A 174 3.57 -4.57 26.05
N GLU A 175 4.74 -5.11 26.40
CA GLU A 175 5.92 -4.31 26.74
C GLU A 175 6.41 -3.47 25.54
N ARG A 176 6.49 -4.08 24.36
CA ARG A 176 6.92 -3.40 23.12
C ARG A 176 5.95 -2.32 22.71
N GLU A 177 4.65 -2.55 22.81
CA GLU A 177 3.61 -1.58 22.53
C GLU A 177 3.77 -0.33 23.39
N THR A 178 3.90 -0.52 24.71
CA THR A 178 4.15 0.57 25.66
C THR A 178 5.45 1.32 25.32
N ASN A 179 6.51 0.61 24.94
CA ASN A 179 7.78 1.23 24.60
C ASN A 179 7.71 2.01 23.27
N TYR A 180 7.03 1.47 22.26
CA TYR A 180 6.82 2.16 20.98
C TYR A 180 6.01 3.43 21.14
N GLU A 181 4.99 3.41 21.99
CA GLU A 181 4.23 4.60 22.34
C GLU A 181 5.12 5.66 23.02
N LYS A 182 5.92 5.28 24.03
CA LYS A 182 6.88 6.18 24.70
C LYS A 182 7.93 6.77 23.75
N MET A 183 8.34 6.01 22.74
CA MET A 183 9.28 6.45 21.71
C MET A 183 8.61 7.34 20.63
N GLY A 184 7.30 7.55 20.68
CA GLY A 184 6.55 8.29 19.67
C GLY A 184 6.37 7.53 18.36
N ILE A 185 6.56 6.21 18.34
CA ILE A 185 6.27 5.35 17.20
C ILE A 185 4.76 5.06 17.23
N GLY A 186 3.97 5.97 16.65
CA GLY A 186 2.50 5.88 16.62
C GLY A 186 1.93 4.77 15.74
N SER A 187 2.73 3.82 15.26
CA SER A 187 2.24 2.70 14.44
C SER A 187 2.89 1.40 14.88
N SER A 188 2.13 0.56 15.58
CA SER A 188 2.54 -0.79 15.95
C SER A 188 2.11 -1.79 14.86
N TYR A 189 3.01 -2.68 14.44
CA TYR A 189 2.77 -3.63 13.36
C TYR A 189 2.69 -5.07 13.89
N LEU A 190 1.69 -5.34 14.74
CA LEU A 190 1.52 -6.62 15.42
C LEU A 190 0.41 -7.46 14.77
N PHE A 191 0.74 -8.69 14.39
CA PHE A 191 -0.21 -9.65 13.86
C PHE A 191 -0.36 -10.82 14.84
N ARG A 192 -1.57 -11.01 15.38
CA ARG A 192 -1.86 -12.11 16.31
C ARG A 192 -2.22 -13.38 15.53
N ILE A 193 -1.42 -14.44 15.71
CA ILE A 193 -1.69 -15.76 15.12
C ILE A 193 -2.59 -16.56 16.05
N ASP A 194 -2.16 -16.72 17.31
CA ASP A 194 -2.89 -17.39 18.38
C ASP A 194 -2.69 -16.63 19.70
N SER A 195 -3.22 -17.15 20.81
CA SER A 195 -3.01 -16.61 22.16
C SER A 195 -1.54 -16.58 22.60
N GLY A 196 -0.70 -17.45 22.06
CA GLY A 196 0.71 -17.59 22.47
C GLY A 196 1.74 -17.02 21.49
N CYS A 197 1.33 -16.62 20.28
CA CYS A 197 2.25 -16.22 19.22
C CYS A 197 1.74 -15.00 18.45
N ILE A 198 2.55 -13.94 18.47
CA ILE A 198 2.32 -12.67 17.78
C ILE A 198 3.53 -12.40 16.89
N ILE A 199 3.29 -11.93 15.67
CA ILE A 199 4.35 -11.49 14.76
C ILE A 199 4.47 -9.98 14.79
N ASP A 200 5.63 -9.48 15.19
CA ASP A 200 5.97 -8.05 15.23
C ASP A 200 6.84 -7.66 14.02
N ALA A 201 6.31 -6.79 13.15
CA ALA A 201 7.00 -6.29 11.97
C ALA A 201 7.46 -4.82 12.12
N THR A 202 7.42 -4.27 13.34
CA THR A 202 7.66 -2.84 13.58
C THR A 202 9.09 -2.42 13.25
N LYS A 203 10.07 -3.19 13.75
CA LYS A 203 11.51 -2.97 13.49
C LYS A 203 12.05 -3.88 12.41
N CYS A 204 11.66 -5.15 12.41
CA CYS A 204 12.13 -6.17 11.47
C CYS A 204 10.94 -6.78 10.74
N GLY A 205 10.76 -6.46 9.47
CA GLY A 205 9.65 -7.01 8.66
C GLY A 205 9.86 -6.83 7.16
N ASN A 206 8.85 -7.19 6.37
CA ASN A 206 8.87 -7.02 4.92
C ASN A 206 7.79 -6.02 4.44
N LEU A 207 7.58 -5.94 3.12
CA LEU A 207 6.61 -5.02 2.52
C LEU A 207 5.15 -5.25 2.98
N ALA A 208 4.82 -6.42 3.51
CA ALA A 208 3.46 -6.75 3.94
C ALA A 208 2.95 -5.86 5.08
N ARG A 209 3.86 -5.22 5.84
CA ARG A 209 3.49 -4.23 6.87
C ARG A 209 2.76 -3.00 6.34
N PHE A 210 2.85 -2.74 5.03
CA PHE A 210 2.22 -1.59 4.37
C PHE A 210 0.86 -1.92 3.75
N ILE A 211 0.31 -3.12 3.99
CA ILE A 211 -1.02 -3.47 3.50
C ILE A 211 -2.05 -2.83 4.42
N ASN A 212 -2.85 -1.92 3.86
CA ASN A 212 -3.85 -1.16 4.61
C ASN A 212 -5.13 -1.97 4.85
N HIS A 213 -5.93 -1.47 5.79
CA HIS A 213 -7.27 -1.96 6.03
C HIS A 213 -8.25 -1.49 4.96
N SER A 214 -9.15 -2.39 4.53
CA SER A 214 -10.39 -2.03 3.83
C SER A 214 -11.56 -2.84 4.37
N CYS A 215 -12.74 -2.21 4.47
CA CYS A 215 -14.01 -2.90 4.76
C CYS A 215 -14.50 -3.73 3.56
N MET A 216 -14.07 -3.39 2.34
CA MET A 216 -14.23 -4.20 1.14
C MET A 216 -12.84 -4.60 0.61
N PRO A 217 -12.20 -5.61 1.23
CA PRO A 217 -10.84 -5.99 0.88
C PRO A 217 -10.80 -6.88 -0.36
N ASN A 218 -9.72 -6.73 -1.14
CA ASN A 218 -9.37 -7.62 -2.25
C ASN A 218 -8.50 -8.82 -1.83
N CYS A 219 -7.97 -8.81 -0.61
CA CYS A 219 -7.16 -9.89 -0.05
C CYS A 219 -7.68 -10.38 1.31
N TYR A 220 -7.27 -11.59 1.68
CA TYR A 220 -7.49 -12.16 3.01
C TYR A 220 -6.19 -12.79 3.54
N ALA A 221 -6.05 -12.80 4.86
CA ALA A 221 -4.95 -13.47 5.53
C ALA A 221 -5.31 -14.92 5.85
N LYS A 222 -4.37 -15.85 5.61
CA LYS A 222 -4.45 -17.26 5.94
C LYS A 222 -3.23 -17.66 6.76
N ILE A 223 -3.46 -18.39 7.85
CA ILE A 223 -2.40 -19.01 8.64
C ILE A 223 -2.11 -20.38 8.05
N ILE A 224 -0.84 -20.66 7.75
CA ILE A 224 -0.36 -21.93 7.21
C ILE A 224 0.73 -22.48 8.13
N ASN A 225 0.80 -23.81 8.25
CA ASN A 225 1.85 -24.48 9.00
C ASN A 225 2.95 -24.92 8.03
N VAL A 226 4.17 -24.43 8.23
CA VAL A 226 5.34 -24.78 7.43
C VAL A 226 6.45 -25.18 8.39
N ASP A 227 7.00 -26.38 8.24
CA ASP A 227 8.07 -26.89 9.11
C ASP A 227 7.73 -26.82 10.62
N SER A 228 6.46 -27.10 10.96
CA SER A 228 5.91 -26.98 12.33
C SER A 228 5.84 -25.56 12.91
N MET A 229 6.08 -24.53 12.09
CA MET A 229 5.91 -23.12 12.45
C MET A 229 4.70 -22.52 11.73
N LYS A 230 3.90 -21.76 12.48
CA LYS A 230 2.77 -21.01 11.93
C LYS A 230 3.29 -19.78 11.20
N LYS A 231 2.86 -19.59 9.96
CA LYS A 231 3.18 -18.45 9.12
C LYS A 231 1.91 -17.78 8.63
N ILE A 232 1.95 -16.46 8.50
CA ILE A 232 0.83 -15.68 7.99
C ILE A 232 1.10 -15.39 6.53
N THR A 233 0.10 -15.65 5.71
CA THR A 233 0.18 -15.46 4.27
C THR A 233 -1.02 -14.68 3.77
N ILE A 234 -0.78 -13.72 2.89
CA ILE A 234 -1.83 -12.95 2.24
C ILE A 234 -2.17 -13.59 0.89
N TYR A 235 -3.46 -13.86 0.68
CA TYR A 235 -4.03 -14.41 -0.55
C TYR A 235 -4.98 -13.39 -1.18
N SER A 236 -5.02 -13.37 -2.51
CA SER A 236 -6.02 -12.60 -3.26
C SER A 236 -7.38 -13.30 -3.17
N LYS A 237 -8.43 -12.52 -2.92
CA LYS A 237 -9.83 -12.95 -2.97
C LYS A 237 -10.38 -12.85 -4.40
N GLU A 238 -9.90 -11.86 -5.13
CA GLU A 238 -10.32 -11.54 -6.49
C GLU A 238 -9.09 -11.21 -7.35
N PRO A 239 -9.20 -11.19 -8.69
CA PRO A 239 -8.08 -10.80 -9.54
C PRO A 239 -7.68 -9.34 -9.28
N ILE A 240 -6.40 -9.09 -9.02
CA ILE A 240 -5.85 -7.76 -8.75
C ILE A 240 -5.05 -7.33 -9.97
N ARG A 241 -5.41 -6.18 -10.54
CA ARG A 241 -4.71 -5.60 -11.69
C ARG A 241 -3.47 -4.82 -11.26
N ILE A 242 -2.56 -4.62 -12.20
CA ILE A 242 -1.42 -3.70 -12.05
C ILE A 242 -1.91 -2.33 -11.54
N GLY A 243 -1.23 -1.78 -10.54
CA GLY A 243 -1.51 -0.47 -9.97
C GLY A 243 -2.62 -0.44 -8.91
N GLN A 244 -3.32 -1.54 -8.66
CA GLN A 244 -4.33 -1.61 -7.59
C GLN A 244 -3.69 -1.75 -6.21
N GLU A 245 -4.31 -1.11 -5.21
CA GLU A 245 -3.89 -1.20 -3.81
C GLU A 245 -4.35 -2.53 -3.21
N ILE A 246 -3.43 -3.21 -2.54
CA ILE A 246 -3.67 -4.47 -1.84
C ILE A 246 -4.19 -4.11 -0.45
N THR A 247 -5.33 -4.66 -0.08
CA THR A 247 -5.99 -4.37 1.20
C THR A 247 -6.58 -5.62 1.82
N TYR A 248 -6.65 -5.68 3.15
CA TYR A 248 -7.31 -6.78 3.88
C TYR A 248 -8.09 -6.30 5.09
N ASP A 249 -9.01 -7.11 5.60
CA ASP A 249 -9.72 -6.80 6.83
C ASP A 249 -8.85 -7.08 8.06
N TYR A 250 -8.65 -6.07 8.90
CA TYR A 250 -7.81 -6.17 10.10
C TYR A 250 -8.48 -6.95 11.23
N LYS A 251 -9.82 -7.06 11.22
CA LYS A 251 -10.58 -7.80 12.24
C LYS A 251 -10.16 -7.44 13.66
N PHE A 252 -10.17 -6.15 13.98
CA PHE A 252 -9.89 -5.74 15.35
C PHE A 252 -10.98 -6.25 16.29
N PRO A 253 -10.59 -6.66 17.52
CA PRO A 253 -11.55 -6.92 18.56
C PRO A 253 -12.34 -5.63 18.84
N ILE A 254 -13.62 -5.78 19.17
CA ILE A 254 -14.49 -4.66 19.51
C ILE A 254 -14.03 -4.12 20.86
N GLU A 255 -13.63 -2.85 20.89
CA GLU A 255 -13.18 -2.12 22.08
C GLU A 255 -13.98 -0.81 22.18
N ASP A 256 -14.02 -0.22 23.39
CA ASP A 256 -14.77 1.03 23.61
C ASP A 256 -14.12 2.22 22.90
N ASP A 257 -12.79 2.21 22.76
CA ASP A 257 -12.00 3.22 22.07
C ASP A 257 -12.06 3.02 20.55
N LYS A 258 -13.01 3.70 19.91
CA LYS A 258 -13.27 3.54 18.47
C LYS A 258 -12.21 4.20 17.60
N ILE A 259 -11.61 3.42 16.70
CA ILE A 259 -10.67 3.91 15.69
C ILE A 259 -11.41 4.15 14.38
N VAL A 260 -11.35 5.37 13.86
CA VAL A 260 -12.03 5.76 12.62
C VAL A 260 -11.41 5.04 11.41
N CYS A 261 -12.25 4.42 10.58
CA CYS A 261 -11.85 3.80 9.34
C CYS A 261 -11.79 4.83 8.20
N LEU A 262 -10.65 4.91 7.51
CA LEU A 262 -10.41 5.84 6.39
C LEU A 262 -10.39 5.14 5.02
N CYS A 263 -10.97 3.94 4.90
CA CYS A 263 -10.88 3.15 3.66
C CYS A 263 -11.66 3.73 2.47
N GLY A 264 -12.61 4.63 2.71
CA GLY A 264 -13.38 5.31 1.65
C GLY A 264 -14.34 4.41 0.87
N THR A 265 -14.54 3.16 1.27
CA THR A 265 -15.46 2.23 0.58
C THR A 265 -16.93 2.58 0.84
N PRO A 266 -17.84 2.32 -0.11
CA PRO A 266 -19.27 2.65 0.05
C PRO A 266 -19.94 1.85 1.19
N GLN A 267 -19.41 0.67 1.51
CA GLN A 267 -19.87 -0.20 2.60
C GLN A 267 -18.95 -0.14 3.82
N CYS A 268 -18.31 1.01 4.07
CA CYS A 268 -17.44 1.20 5.21
C CYS A 268 -18.21 1.09 6.54
N ARG A 269 -17.65 0.37 7.51
CA ARG A 269 -18.20 0.26 8.88
C ARG A 269 -18.08 1.56 9.68
N GLY A 270 -17.29 2.53 9.22
CA GLY A 270 -16.98 3.78 9.92
C GLY A 270 -15.86 3.64 10.97
N THR A 271 -15.75 2.47 11.61
CA THR A 271 -14.68 2.15 12.57
C THR A 271 -13.94 0.86 12.20
N LEU A 272 -12.70 0.72 12.66
CA LEU A 272 -11.87 -0.47 12.45
C LEU A 272 -12.19 -1.58 13.45
N ASN A 273 -12.67 -1.19 14.65
CA ASN A 273 -13.13 -2.03 15.76
C ASN A 273 -14.62 -1.79 16.05
#